data_AF-A0A6J6H8I3-F1
#
_entry.id   AF-A0A6J6H8I3-F1
#
_cell.length_a   1.000
_cell.length_b   1.000
_cell.length_c   1.000
_cell.angle_alpha   90.00
_cell.angle_beta   90.00
_cell.angle_gamma   90.00
#
_symmetry.space_group_name_H-M   'P 1'
#
loop_
_entity.id
_entity.type
_entity.pdbx_description
1 polymer ?
#
loop_
_entity_poly.entity_id
_entity_poly.type
_entity_poly.pdbx_seq_one_letter_code
_entity_poly.pdbx_strand_id
1 'polypeptide(L)'
;MGVALGKISKIYGKIYNLENEHNLEPMRAPDFGFCWPAQRWASGHSLTSVLKDDDLTVGDFVRNMKQIVDLLRQLRGAIKELEPLIDSALVKIDRGVVVYAGAAV
;
A
#
# COMPACT_ATOMS: atom_id res chain seq x y z
N MET A 1 1.50 9.25 9.34
CA MET A 1 1.06 7.85 9.19
C MET A 1 -0.08 7.49 10.13
N GLY A 2 0.10 7.57 11.46
CA GLY A 2 -0.91 7.11 12.44
C GLY A 2 -2.31 7.73 12.30
N VAL A 3 -2.43 9.02 11.96
CA VAL A 3 -3.73 9.67 11.70
C VAL A 3 -4.47 9.02 10.53
N ALA A 4 -3.77 8.66 9.46
CA ALA A 4 -4.38 8.03 8.28
C ALA A 4 -4.84 6.60 8.60
N LEU A 5 -3.99 5.81 9.26
CA LEU A 5 -4.34 4.45 9.68
C LEU A 5 -5.55 4.44 10.62
N GLY A 6 -5.60 5.35 11.59
CA GLY A 6 -6.75 5.51 12.49
C GLY A 6 -8.04 5.87 11.75
N LYS A 7 -7.98 6.65 10.65
CA LYS A 7 -9.15 6.90 9.80
C LYS A 7 -9.60 5.64 9.06
N ILE A 8 -8.67 4.85 8.53
CA ILE A 8 -8.97 3.58 7.86
C ILE A 8 -9.62 2.60 8.85
N SER A 9 -9.06 2.44 10.06
CA SER A 9 -9.65 1.58 11.10
C SER A 9 -11.06 2.01 11.49
N LYS A 10 -11.34 3.31 11.54
CA LYS A 10 -12.70 3.83 11.81
C LYS A 10 -13.67 3.50 10.67
N ILE A 11 -13.24 3.59 9.41
CA ILE A 11 -14.08 3.21 8.26
C ILE A 11 -14.35 1.71 8.29
N TYR A 12 -13.32 0.89 8.52
CA TYR A 12 -13.47 -0.55 8.69
C TYR A 12 -14.48 -0.89 9.79
N GLY A 13 -14.35 -0.29 10.99
CA GLY A 13 -15.28 -0.57 12.09
C GLY A 13 -16.74 -0.23 11.76
N LYS A 14 -16.98 0.83 10.97
CA LYS A 14 -18.33 1.14 10.49
C LYS A 14 -18.86 0.06 9.55
N ILE A 15 -18.04 -0.39 8.60
CA ILE A 15 -18.44 -1.43 7.64
C ILE A 15 -18.68 -2.76 8.37
N TYR A 16 -17.77 -3.16 9.26
CA TYR A 16 -17.87 -4.37 10.07
C TYR A 16 -19.18 -4.41 10.90
N ASN A 17 -19.54 -3.29 11.53
CA ASN A 17 -20.79 -3.20 12.28
C ASN A 17 -22.02 -3.33 11.36
N LEU A 18 -22.00 -2.69 10.19
CA LEU A 18 -23.08 -2.81 9.20
C LEU A 18 -23.21 -4.25 8.68
N GLU A 19 -22.09 -4.93 8.39
CA GLU A 19 -22.09 -6.33 7.97
C GLU A 19 -22.75 -7.23 9.04
N ASN A 20 -22.40 -7.03 10.32
CA ASN A 20 -23.02 -7.75 11.43
C ASN A 20 -24.52 -7.45 11.58
N GLU A 21 -24.93 -6.17 11.49
CA GLU A 21 -26.33 -5.76 11.57
C GLU A 21 -27.18 -6.42 10.47
N HIS A 22 -26.58 -6.67 9.29
CA HIS A 22 -27.21 -7.35 8.17
C HIS A 22 -27.00 -8.88 8.16
N ASN A 23 -26.42 -9.46 9.21
CA ASN A 23 -26.09 -10.89 9.32
C ASN A 23 -25.22 -11.42 8.15
N LEU A 24 -24.30 -10.59 7.66
CA LEU A 24 -23.31 -10.98 6.66
C LEU A 24 -22.03 -11.48 7.34
N GLU A 25 -21.23 -12.26 6.61
CA GLU A 25 -19.87 -12.61 7.06
C GLU A 25 -18.98 -11.37 7.01
N PRO A 26 -18.43 -10.89 8.14
CA PRO A 26 -17.67 -9.66 8.14
C PRO A 26 -16.34 -9.80 7.42
N MET A 27 -15.91 -8.73 6.74
CA MET A 27 -14.61 -8.73 6.08
C MET A 27 -13.44 -8.78 7.08
N ARG A 28 -12.31 -9.33 6.63
CA ARG A 28 -11.06 -9.35 7.39
C ARG A 28 -10.60 -7.93 7.72
N ALA A 29 -10.09 -7.73 8.93
CA ALA A 29 -9.50 -6.46 9.35
C ALA A 29 -8.28 -6.06 8.47
N PRO A 30 -8.09 -4.77 8.18
CA PRO A 30 -6.91 -4.28 7.48
C PRO A 30 -5.62 -4.62 8.23
N ASP A 31 -4.64 -5.12 7.50
CA ASP A 31 -3.27 -5.27 8.00
C ASP A 31 -2.45 -4.01 7.67
N PHE A 32 -1.79 -3.46 8.69
CA PHE A 32 -0.96 -2.25 8.56
C PHE A 32 0.54 -2.53 8.64
N GLY A 33 0.97 -3.79 8.76
CA GLY A 33 2.37 -4.16 8.90
C GLY A 33 3.24 -3.57 7.78
N PHE A 34 2.76 -3.65 6.53
CA PHE A 34 3.51 -3.17 5.36
C PHE A 34 3.54 -1.65 5.19
N CYS A 35 2.74 -0.88 5.95
CA CYS A 35 2.68 0.58 5.80
C CYS A 35 4.02 1.25 6.11
N TRP A 36 4.78 0.71 7.08
CA TRP A 36 6.08 1.26 7.47
C TRP A 36 7.19 0.93 6.45
N PRO A 37 7.36 -0.32 5.99
CA PRO A 37 8.25 -0.65 4.88
C PRO A 37 7.99 0.20 3.63
N ALA A 38 6.73 0.33 3.22
CA ALA A 38 6.35 1.15 2.07
C ALA A 38 6.73 2.63 2.24
N GLN A 39 6.53 3.19 3.44
CA GLN A 39 6.88 4.58 3.73
C GLN A 39 8.40 4.81 3.77
N ARG A 40 9.18 3.89 4.36
CA ARG A 40 10.65 3.96 4.33
C ARG A 40 11.16 3.90 2.89
N TRP A 41 10.60 3.01 2.07
CA TRP A 41 10.93 2.93 0.65
C TRP A 41 10.59 4.23 -0.09
N ALA A 42 9.37 4.77 0.07
CA ALA A 42 8.98 6.04 -0.53
C ALA A 42 9.85 7.23 -0.09
N SER A 43 10.50 7.11 1.08
CA SER A 43 11.42 8.11 1.64
C SER A 43 12.86 7.94 1.15
N GLY A 44 13.14 7.00 0.24
CA GLY A 44 14.43 6.84 -0.43
C GLY A 44 15.38 5.82 0.20
N HIS A 45 14.96 5.07 1.23
CA HIS A 45 15.80 4.04 1.83
C HIS A 45 16.15 2.92 0.85
N SER A 46 17.31 2.28 1.05
CA SER A 46 17.69 1.08 0.30
C SER A 46 16.82 -0.11 0.67
N LEU A 47 16.72 -1.11 -0.22
CA LEU A 47 15.98 -2.35 0.06
C LEU A 47 16.53 -3.04 1.31
N THR A 48 17.85 -3.16 1.41
CA THR A 48 18.52 -3.76 2.58
C THR A 48 18.16 -3.06 3.89
N SER A 49 18.00 -1.73 3.88
CA SER A 49 17.56 -0.96 5.05
C SER A 49 16.09 -1.18 5.38
N VAL A 50 15.24 -1.41 4.38
CA VAL A 50 13.80 -1.65 4.59
C VAL A 50 13.57 -3.04 5.20
N LEU A 51 14.34 -4.04 4.78
CA LEU A 51 14.19 -5.44 5.22
C LEU A 51 14.91 -5.77 6.53
N LYS A 52 15.74 -4.87 7.07
CA LYS A 52 16.66 -5.16 8.17
C LYS A 52 15.99 -5.62 9.47
N ASP A 53 14.74 -5.19 9.70
CA ASP A 53 14.02 -5.39 10.96
C ASP A 53 12.62 -6.01 10.74
N ASP A 54 12.36 -6.59 9.58
CA ASP A 54 11.05 -7.11 9.18
C ASP A 54 11.18 -8.56 8.71
N ASP A 55 10.21 -9.42 9.02
CA ASP A 55 10.13 -10.81 8.52
C ASP A 55 9.76 -10.87 7.02
N LEU A 56 9.69 -9.71 6.37
CA LEU A 56 9.38 -9.51 4.98
C LEU A 56 10.48 -10.03 4.04
N THR A 57 10.12 -10.95 3.17
CA THR A 57 11.03 -11.40 2.10
C THR A 57 11.15 -10.33 0.99
N VAL A 58 12.24 -10.38 0.21
CA VAL A 58 12.39 -9.53 -0.99
C VAL A 58 11.22 -9.71 -1.96
N GLY A 59 10.77 -10.96 -2.14
CA GLY A 59 9.65 -11.29 -3.04
C GLY A 59 8.34 -10.67 -2.56
N ASP A 60 8.04 -10.77 -1.27
CA ASP A 60 6.84 -10.17 -0.69
C ASP A 60 6.91 -8.64 -0.72
N PHE A 61 8.08 -8.05 -0.49
CA PHE A 61 8.26 -6.62 -0.65
C PHE A 61 7.91 -6.15 -2.07
N VAL A 62 8.50 -6.77 -3.09
CA VAL A 62 8.27 -6.41 -4.49
C VAL A 62 6.80 -6.61 -4.86
N ARG A 63 6.20 -7.73 -4.46
CA ARG A 63 4.78 -8.04 -4.70
C ARG A 63 3.87 -6.97 -4.11
N ASN A 64 4.02 -6.65 -2.82
CA ASN A 64 3.19 -5.65 -2.16
C ASN A 64 3.41 -4.25 -2.75
N MET A 65 4.65 -3.87 -3.08
CA MET A 65 4.92 -2.59 -3.74
C MET A 65 4.26 -2.49 -5.12
N LYS A 66 4.24 -3.56 -5.90
CA LYS A 66 3.54 -3.59 -7.19
C LYS A 66 2.03 -3.43 -7.03
N GLN A 67 1.43 -4.09 -6.04
CA GLN A 67 0.01 -3.89 -5.73
C GLN A 67 -0.30 -2.42 -5.40
N ILE A 68 0.56 -1.73 -4.65
CA ILE A 68 0.41 -0.28 -4.38
C ILE A 68 0.53 0.53 -5.68
N VAL A 69 1.53 0.25 -6.52
CA VAL A 69 1.72 0.93 -7.81
C VAL A 69 0.50 0.77 -8.71
N ASP A 70 -0.04 -0.45 -8.80
CA ASP A 70 -1.21 -0.73 -9.64
C ASP A 70 -2.47 -0.07 -9.11
N LEU A 71 -2.69 -0.08 -7.78
CA LEU A 71 -3.79 0.65 -7.15
C LEU A 71 -3.70 2.15 -7.42
N LEU A 72 -2.51 2.74 -7.31
CA LEU A 72 -2.30 4.15 -7.63
C LEU A 72 -2.62 4.46 -9.09
N ARG A 73 -2.22 3.60 -10.03
CA ARG A 73 -2.56 3.75 -11.46
C ARG A 73 -4.07 3.65 -11.71
N GLN A 74 -4.77 2.75 -11.02
CA GLN A 74 -6.23 2.66 -11.10
C GLN A 74 -6.90 3.95 -10.57
N LEU A 75 -6.44 4.46 -9.42
CA LEU A 75 -6.96 5.70 -8.85
C LEU A 75 -6.67 6.92 -9.75
N ARG A 76 -5.52 6.94 -10.42
CA ARG A 76 -5.16 7.98 -11.40
C ARG A 76 -6.18 8.05 -12.53
N GLY A 77 -6.65 6.90 -13.01
CA GLY A 77 -7.67 6.82 -14.07
C GLY A 77 -9.09 7.14 -13.57
N ALA A 78 -9.38 6.86 -12.30
CA ALA A 78 -10.72 7.03 -11.71
C ALA A 78 -10.98 8.43 -11.14
N ILE A 79 -9.95 9.12 -10.63
CA ILE A 79 -10.07 10.41 -9.92
C ILE A 79 -9.03 11.39 -10.46
N LYS A 80 -9.44 12.21 -11.44
CA LYS A 80 -8.52 13.11 -12.17
C LYS A 80 -7.84 14.14 -11.26
N GLU A 81 -8.53 14.59 -10.22
CA GLU A 81 -8.03 15.57 -9.25
C GLU A 81 -6.81 15.05 -8.47
N LEU A 82 -6.64 13.74 -8.36
CA LEU A 82 -5.51 13.11 -7.67
C LEU A 82 -4.30 12.88 -8.59
N GLU A 83 -4.41 13.10 -9.90
CA GLU A 83 -3.37 12.78 -10.88
C GLU A 83 -1.98 13.34 -10.50
N PRO A 84 -1.81 14.64 -10.16
CA PRO A 84 -0.48 15.17 -9.81
C PRO A 84 0.10 14.57 -8.53
N LEU A 85 -0.77 14.27 -7.56
CA LEU A 85 -0.38 13.66 -6.29
C LEU A 85 0.07 12.21 -6.51
N ILE A 86 -0.68 11.47 -7.32
CA ILE A 86 -0.39 10.08 -7.65
C ILE A 86 0.90 9.99 -8.46
N ASP A 87 1.09 10.85 -9.46
CA ASP A 87 2.33 10.87 -10.26
C ASP A 87 3.55 11.14 -9.37
N SER A 88 3.42 12.09 -8.42
CA SER A 88 4.45 12.36 -7.41
C SER A 88 4.73 11.16 -6.49
N ALA A 89 3.72 10.36 -6.17
CA ALA A 89 3.87 9.16 -5.35
C ALA A 89 4.54 8.03 -6.14
N LEU A 90 4.14 7.81 -7.39
CA LEU A 90 4.69 6.78 -8.27
C LEU A 90 6.19 6.96 -8.48
N VAL A 91 6.66 8.20 -8.73
CA VAL A 91 8.09 8.52 -8.85
C VAL A 91 8.90 8.09 -7.62
N LYS A 92 8.31 8.14 -6.42
CA LYS A 92 9.01 7.78 -5.17
C LYS A 92 9.10 6.27 -4.95
N ILE A 93 8.13 5.50 -5.46
CA ILE A 93 7.97 4.09 -5.10
C ILE A 93 8.27 3.12 -6.24
N ASP A 94 8.01 3.47 -7.50
CA ASP A 94 8.30 2.64 -8.68
C ASP A 94 9.74 2.89 -9.11
N ARG A 95 10.69 2.41 -8.29
CA ARG A 95 12.14 2.55 -8.50
C ARG A 95 12.89 1.25 -8.17
N GLY A 96 14.18 1.19 -8.52
CA GLY A 96 15.07 0.09 -8.13
C GLY A 96 14.49 -1.29 -8.49
N VAL A 97 14.60 -2.25 -7.57
CA VAL A 97 14.13 -3.64 -7.77
C VAL A 97 12.64 -3.74 -8.15
N VAL A 98 11.82 -2.77 -7.75
CA VAL A 98 10.39 -2.75 -8.09
C VAL A 98 10.22 -2.56 -9.60
N VAL A 99 11.01 -1.70 -10.24
CA VAL A 99 10.94 -1.50 -11.69
C VAL A 99 11.46 -2.73 -12.44
N TYR A 100 12.63 -3.25 -12.05
CA TYR A 100 13.27 -4.37 -12.75
C TYR A 100 12.43 -5.65 -12.73
N ALA A 101 11.72 -5.93 -11.64
CA ALA A 101 10.87 -7.11 -11.54
C ALA A 101 9.65 -7.08 -12.51
N GLY A 102 9.28 -5.91 -13.02
CA GLY A 102 8.20 -5.77 -14.03
C GLY A 102 8.69 -5.80 -15.48
N ALA A 103 10.00 -5.78 -15.72
CA ALA A 103 10.61 -5.77 -17.04
C ALA A 103 11.06 -7.17 -17.52
N ALA A 104 10.85 -8.20 -16.69
CA ALA A 104 11.05 -9.59 -17.07
C ALA A 104 9.74 -10.17 -17.61
N VAL A 105 9.36 -9.75 -18.82
CA VAL A 105 8.41 -10.43 -19.71
C VAL A 105 8.94 -10.32 -21.13
#